data_AF-A0A531MHK1-F1
#
_entry.id   AF-A0A531MHK1-F1
#
_cell.length_a   1.000
_cell.length_b   1.000
_cell.length_c   1.000
_cell.angle_alpha   90.00
_cell.angle_beta   90.00
_cell.angle_gamma   90.00
#
_symmetry.space_group_name_H-M   'P 1'
#
loop_
_entity.id
_entity.type
_entity.pdbx_description
1 polymer ?
#
loop_
_entity_poly.entity_id
_entity_poly.type
_entity_poly.pdbx_seq_one_letter_code
_entity_poly.pdbx_strand_id
1 'polypeptide(L)'
;MLSLIRTLLDGASARAEDGLKDRFAIDLLAQRIRDAEAGLAAAKQTLASLIVRQRAEQAGLDHLDRRHADLETRTVSALAAGNNGLAESGAAAIAELENEREVRRATVQSLGEKTLRMRVSVERAHRRIIDLNQGMISARAIDAERKAQSRLVRSIGHS
;
A
#
# COMPACT_ATOMS: atom_id res chain seq x y z
N MET A 1 -8.52 22.31 2.34
CA MET A 1 -8.01 22.25 3.73
C MET A 1 -6.55 22.71 3.90
N LEU A 2 -5.65 22.51 2.92
CA LEU A 2 -4.27 23.04 2.98
C LEU A 2 -4.17 24.57 2.98
N SER A 3 -5.12 25.29 2.36
CA SER A 3 -5.08 26.76 2.36
C SER A 3 -5.49 27.37 3.70
N LEU A 4 -6.36 26.72 4.49
CA LEU A 4 -6.76 27.22 5.81
C LEU A 4 -5.59 27.23 6.79
N ILE A 5 -4.74 26.19 6.73
CA ILE A 5 -3.51 26.12 7.52
C ILE A 5 -2.54 27.23 7.11
N ARG A 6 -2.44 27.52 5.81
CA ARG A 6 -1.58 28.60 5.27
C ARG A 6 -2.11 30.00 5.64
N THR A 7 -3.42 30.22 5.56
CA THR A 7 -4.06 31.49 5.94
C THR A 7 -3.97 31.78 7.44
N LEU A 8 -3.96 30.74 8.28
CA LEU A 8 -3.73 30.89 9.72
C LEU A 8 -2.25 31.15 10.06
N LEU A 9 -1.32 30.60 9.27
CA LEU A 9 0.13 30.85 9.39
C LEU A 9 0.52 32.27 8.97
N ASP A 10 -0.15 32.83 7.95
CA ASP A 10 0.18 34.16 7.42
C ASP A 10 -0.45 35.32 8.21
N GLY A 11 -1.35 35.05 9.18
CA GLY A 11 -2.29 36.04 9.73
C GLY A 11 -2.18 36.46 11.21
N ALA A 12 -1.26 35.95 12.03
CA ALA A 12 -1.28 36.27 13.47
C ALA A 12 0.11 36.59 14.06
N SER A 13 0.45 37.88 14.07
CA SER A 13 1.59 38.46 14.79
C SER A 13 1.10 39.14 16.08
N ALA A 14 1.19 38.45 17.22
CA ALA A 14 1.01 39.05 18.54
C ALA A 14 1.82 38.32 19.66
N ARG A 15 3.12 38.18 19.43
CA ARG A 15 4.26 38.43 20.35
C ARG A 15 4.37 37.80 21.76
N ALA A 16 3.59 36.80 22.17
CA ALA A 16 3.97 35.99 23.37
C ALA A 16 3.57 34.51 23.33
N GLU A 17 2.73 34.10 22.38
CA GLU A 17 2.25 32.70 22.24
C GLU A 17 3.02 31.86 21.20
N ASP A 18 3.86 32.47 20.36
CA ASP A 18 4.41 31.84 19.14
C ASP A 18 5.35 30.66 19.42
N GLY A 19 6.19 30.74 20.47
CA GLY A 19 7.13 29.66 20.79
C GLY A 19 6.46 28.38 21.30
N LEU A 20 5.27 28.48 21.90
CA LEU A 20 4.50 27.33 22.36
C LEU A 20 3.77 26.68 21.18
N LYS A 21 3.14 27.48 20.31
CA LYS A 21 2.43 27.03 19.10
C LYS A 21 3.38 26.39 18.08
N ASP A 22 4.56 26.97 17.84
CA ASP A 22 5.57 26.40 16.95
C ASP A 22 6.13 25.07 17.49
N ARG A 23 6.39 24.99 18.81
CA ARG A 23 6.83 23.75 19.46
C ARG A 23 5.77 22.64 19.34
N PHE A 24 4.49 22.97 19.56
CA PHE A 24 3.40 22.03 19.36
C PHE A 24 3.25 21.59 17.89
N ALA A 25 3.55 22.47 16.92
CA ALA A 25 3.54 22.12 15.50
C ALA A 25 4.65 21.11 15.15
N ILE A 26 5.86 21.27 15.68
CA ILE A 26 6.97 20.33 15.51
C ILE A 26 6.65 18.98 16.16
N ASP A 27 6.16 18.99 17.41
CA ASP A 27 5.83 17.75 18.13
C ASP A 27 4.68 17.00 17.43
N LEU A 28 3.67 17.73 16.93
CA LEU A 28 2.57 17.16 16.14
C LEU A 28 3.08 16.55 14.83
N LEU A 29 3.95 17.24 14.09
CA LEU A 29 4.52 16.71 12.85
C LEU A 29 5.34 15.44 13.13
N ALA A 30 6.08 15.40 14.23
CA ALA A 30 6.84 14.23 14.65
C ALA A 30 5.92 13.05 14.97
N GLN A 31 4.79 13.30 15.63
CA GLN A 31 3.79 12.26 15.86
C GLN A 31 3.19 11.76 14.55
N ARG A 32 2.85 12.65 13.62
CA ARG A 32 2.32 12.27 12.30
C ARG A 32 3.30 11.44 11.48
N ILE A 33 4.60 11.72 11.57
CA ILE A 33 5.63 10.87 10.94
C ILE A 33 5.60 9.47 11.55
N ARG A 34 5.63 9.34 12.89
CA ARG A 34 5.57 8.04 13.57
C ARG A 34 4.33 7.24 13.21
N ASP A 35 3.16 7.90 13.21
CA ASP A 35 1.89 7.27 12.84
C ASP A 35 1.92 6.78 11.37
N ALA A 36 2.48 7.60 10.47
CA ALA A 36 2.60 7.24 9.06
C ALA A 36 3.57 6.08 8.84
N GLU A 37 4.70 6.04 9.56
CA GLU A 37 5.67 4.94 9.52
C GLU A 37 5.07 3.63 10.03
N ALA A 38 4.32 3.67 11.13
CA ALA A 38 3.59 2.51 11.65
C ALA A 38 2.53 2.02 10.64
N GLY A 39 1.78 2.95 10.03
CA GLY A 39 0.82 2.64 8.97
C GLY A 39 1.49 2.03 7.73
N LEU A 40 2.65 2.54 7.31
CA LEU A 40 3.43 2.00 6.21
C LEU A 40 3.91 0.57 6.51
N ALA A 41 4.39 0.31 7.73
CA ALA A 41 4.81 -1.02 8.15
C ALA A 41 3.64 -2.02 8.07
N ALA A 42 2.46 -1.64 8.60
CA ALA A 42 1.26 -2.46 8.50
C ALA A 42 0.84 -2.72 7.05
N ALA A 43 0.85 -1.69 6.20
CA ALA A 43 0.52 -1.83 4.78
C ALA A 43 1.48 -2.76 4.03
N LYS A 44 2.79 -2.72 4.35
CA LYS A 44 3.78 -3.67 3.81
C LYS A 44 3.50 -5.11 4.23
N GLN A 45 3.10 -5.34 5.48
CA GLN A 45 2.70 -6.68 5.94
C GLN A 45 1.46 -7.18 5.20
N THR A 46 0.43 -6.33 5.05
CA THR A 46 -0.76 -6.68 4.27
C THR A 46 -0.42 -7.00 2.81
N LEU A 47 0.47 -6.21 2.18
CA LEU A 47 0.95 -6.47 0.83
C LEU A 47 1.64 -7.84 0.72
N ALA A 48 2.51 -8.17 1.69
CA ALA A 48 3.18 -9.46 1.72
C ALA A 48 2.17 -10.62 1.83
N SER A 49 1.18 -10.51 2.71
CA SER A 49 0.11 -11.52 2.83
C SER A 49 -0.70 -11.66 1.54
N LEU A 50 -1.03 -10.56 0.85
CA LEU A 50 -1.71 -10.59 -0.45
C LEU A 50 -0.88 -11.31 -1.52
N ILE A 51 0.42 -11.03 -1.58
CA ILE A 51 1.35 -11.68 -2.54
C ILE A 51 1.42 -13.18 -2.28
N VAL A 52 1.56 -13.60 -1.02
CA VAL A 52 1.61 -15.03 -0.66
C VAL A 52 0.30 -15.72 -1.05
N ARG A 53 -0.85 -15.10 -0.73
CA ARG A 53 -2.15 -15.66 -1.08
C ARG A 53 -2.37 -15.75 -2.59
N GLN A 54 -1.99 -14.70 -3.33
CA GLN A 54 -2.07 -14.71 -4.80
C GLN A 54 -1.22 -15.85 -5.39
N ARG A 55 0.00 -16.06 -4.88
CA ARG A 55 0.87 -17.16 -5.33
C ARG A 55 0.28 -18.53 -5.02
N ALA A 56 -0.34 -18.71 -3.86
CA ALA A 56 -0.98 -19.96 -3.49
C ALA A 56 -2.16 -20.28 -4.42
N GLU A 57 -3.03 -19.28 -4.70
CA GLU A 57 -4.14 -19.46 -5.64
C GLU A 57 -3.64 -19.72 -7.07
N GLN A 58 -2.57 -19.05 -7.51
CA GLN A 58 -1.95 -19.31 -8.80
C GLN A 58 -1.43 -20.75 -8.89
N ALA A 59 -0.73 -21.24 -7.87
CA ALA A 59 -0.24 -22.62 -7.85
C ALA A 59 -1.40 -23.65 -7.88
N GLY A 60 -2.52 -23.33 -7.21
CA GLY A 60 -3.75 -24.12 -7.29
C GLY A 60 -4.36 -24.13 -8.69
N LEU A 61 -4.42 -22.97 -9.35
CA LEU A 61 -4.86 -22.86 -10.74
C LEU A 61 -3.94 -23.65 -11.69
N ASP A 62 -2.62 -23.53 -11.54
CA ASP A 62 -1.65 -24.25 -12.37
C ASP A 62 -1.75 -25.77 -12.19
N HIS A 63 -2.10 -26.24 -11.00
CA HIS A 63 -2.36 -27.66 -10.74
C HIS A 63 -3.65 -28.12 -11.43
N LEU A 64 -4.70 -27.30 -11.37
CA LEU A 64 -5.97 -27.58 -12.02
C LEU A 64 -5.83 -27.61 -13.53
N ASP A 65 -5.11 -26.65 -14.13
CA ASP A 65 -4.81 -26.60 -15.57
C ASP A 65 -4.07 -27.86 -16.04
N ARG A 66 -3.14 -28.38 -15.24
CA ARG A 66 -2.45 -29.66 -15.55
C ARG A 66 -3.39 -30.85 -15.51
N ARG A 67 -4.30 -30.92 -14.52
CA ARG A 67 -5.29 -32.00 -14.42
C ARG A 67 -6.30 -31.95 -15.56
N HIS A 68 -6.73 -30.75 -15.94
CA HIS A 68 -7.62 -30.52 -17.09
C HIS A 68 -6.95 -31.04 -18.38
N ALA A 69 -5.70 -30.66 -18.65
CA ALA A 69 -4.97 -31.12 -19.83
C ALA A 69 -4.72 -32.64 -19.89
N ASP A 70 -4.40 -33.27 -18.75
CA ASP A 70 -4.29 -34.75 -18.66
C ASP A 70 -5.63 -35.43 -18.99
N LEU A 71 -6.71 -34.93 -18.39
CA LEU A 71 -8.04 -35.48 -18.60
C LEU A 71 -8.52 -35.27 -20.04
N GLU A 72 -8.24 -34.12 -20.64
CA GLU A 72 -8.53 -33.82 -22.04
C GLU A 72 -7.81 -34.80 -22.97
N THR A 73 -6.51 -35.02 -22.76
CA THR A 73 -5.71 -35.99 -23.53
C THR A 73 -6.31 -37.38 -23.47
N ARG A 74 -6.69 -37.84 -22.27
CA ARG A 74 -7.28 -39.16 -22.05
C ARG A 74 -8.69 -39.29 -22.63
N THR A 75 -9.48 -38.22 -22.56
CA THR A 75 -10.85 -38.17 -23.10
C THR A 75 -10.82 -38.24 -24.62
N VAL A 76 -9.93 -37.49 -25.26
CA VAL A 76 -9.71 -37.54 -26.72
C VAL A 76 -9.23 -38.92 -27.15
N SER A 77 -8.33 -39.54 -26.39
CA SER A 77 -7.87 -40.91 -26.66
C SER A 77 -9.00 -41.94 -26.56
N ALA A 78 -9.88 -41.83 -25.56
CA ALA A 78 -11.05 -42.69 -25.41
C ALA A 78 -12.02 -42.54 -26.60
N LEU A 79 -12.24 -41.31 -27.05
CA LEU A 79 -13.07 -41.02 -28.22
C LEU A 79 -12.46 -41.63 -29.50
N ALA A 80 -11.15 -41.48 -29.70
CA ALA A 80 -10.44 -42.05 -30.85
C ALA A 80 -10.46 -43.59 -30.84
N ALA A 81 -10.49 -44.21 -29.66
CA ALA A 81 -10.64 -45.65 -29.50
C ALA A 81 -12.10 -46.14 -29.63
N GLY A 82 -13.06 -45.25 -29.91
CA GLY A 82 -14.48 -45.57 -30.01
C GLY A 82 -15.15 -45.90 -28.67
N ASN A 83 -14.47 -45.63 -27.54
CA ASN A 83 -15.03 -45.85 -26.20
C ASN A 83 -15.87 -44.64 -25.77
N ASN A 84 -17.05 -44.51 -26.38
CA ASN A 84 -17.93 -43.35 -26.21
C ASN A 84 -18.36 -43.12 -24.76
N GLY A 85 -18.60 -44.18 -23.97
CA GLY A 85 -19.01 -44.03 -22.56
C GLY A 85 -17.90 -43.44 -21.68
N LEU A 86 -16.65 -43.85 -21.92
CA LEU A 86 -15.50 -43.28 -21.22
C LEU A 86 -15.23 -41.83 -21.68
N ALA A 87 -15.40 -41.55 -22.98
CA ALA A 87 -15.26 -40.21 -23.53
C ALA A 87 -16.34 -39.25 -22.97
N GLU A 88 -17.59 -39.68 -22.87
CA GLU A 88 -18.69 -38.89 -22.29
C GLU A 88 -18.45 -38.59 -20.81
N SER A 89 -18.01 -39.59 -20.04
CA SER A 89 -17.63 -39.40 -18.63
C SER A 89 -16.46 -38.43 -18.47
N GLY A 90 -15.46 -38.54 -19.36
CA GLY A 90 -14.32 -37.62 -19.40
C GLY A 90 -14.74 -36.18 -19.72
N ALA A 91 -15.62 -35.99 -20.70
CA ALA A 91 -16.15 -34.68 -21.08
C ALA A 91 -16.95 -34.02 -19.94
N ALA A 92 -17.77 -34.79 -19.21
CA ALA A 92 -18.48 -34.28 -18.04
C ALA A 92 -17.52 -33.80 -16.94
N ALA A 93 -16.48 -34.59 -16.64
CA ALA A 93 -15.47 -34.21 -15.66
C ALA A 93 -14.60 -33.02 -16.10
N ILE A 94 -14.33 -32.88 -17.41
CA ILE A 94 -13.68 -31.69 -17.98
C ILE A 94 -14.52 -30.44 -17.72
N ALA A 95 -15.83 -30.50 -18.00
CA ALA A 95 -16.73 -29.39 -17.79
C ALA A 95 -16.79 -28.94 -16.31
N GLU A 96 -16.77 -29.90 -15.37
CA GLU A 96 -16.67 -29.57 -13.93
C GLU A 96 -15.35 -28.86 -13.59
N LEU A 97 -14.22 -29.37 -14.10
CA LEU A 97 -12.91 -28.74 -13.89
C LEU A 97 -12.85 -27.33 -14.51
N GLU A 98 -13.42 -27.12 -15.69
CA GLU A 98 -13.45 -25.80 -16.34
C GLU A 98 -14.22 -24.77 -15.51
N ASN A 99 -15.35 -25.17 -14.93
CA ASN A 99 -16.11 -24.31 -14.03
C ASN A 99 -15.29 -23.91 -12.78
N GLU A 100 -14.60 -24.87 -12.14
CA GLU A 100 -13.71 -24.56 -11.02
C GLU A 100 -12.54 -23.66 -11.44
N ARG A 101 -11.96 -23.93 -12.61
CA ARG A 101 -10.85 -23.16 -13.20
C ARG A 101 -11.21 -21.69 -13.37
N GLU A 102 -12.40 -21.39 -13.92
CA GLU A 102 -12.85 -20.00 -14.12
C GLU A 102 -12.96 -19.25 -12.79
N VAL A 103 -13.55 -19.89 -11.77
CA VAL A 103 -13.68 -19.29 -10.43
C VAL A 103 -12.32 -19.00 -9.81
N ARG A 104 -11.37 -19.95 -9.91
CA ARG A 104 -10.00 -19.75 -9.42
C ARG A 104 -9.27 -18.67 -10.19
N ARG A 105 -9.39 -18.63 -11.52
CA ARG A 105 -8.77 -17.61 -12.37
C ARG A 105 -9.27 -16.21 -12.01
N ALA A 106 -10.58 -16.04 -11.84
CA ALA A 106 -11.17 -14.78 -11.39
C ALA A 106 -10.63 -14.36 -10.01
N THR A 107 -10.45 -15.33 -9.10
CA THR A 107 -9.88 -15.08 -7.77
C THR A 107 -8.42 -14.62 -7.85
N VAL A 108 -7.59 -15.30 -8.64
CA VAL A 108 -6.20 -14.92 -8.90
C VAL A 108 -6.11 -13.51 -9.47
N GLN A 109 -6.94 -13.18 -10.46
CA GLN A 109 -6.99 -11.86 -11.07
C GLN A 109 -7.35 -10.79 -10.03
N SER A 110 -8.43 -11.02 -9.25
CA SER A 110 -8.86 -10.09 -8.20
C SER A 110 -7.77 -9.85 -7.15
N LEU A 111 -7.05 -10.91 -6.74
CA LEU A 111 -5.91 -10.80 -5.84
C LEU A 111 -4.75 -10.02 -6.47
N GLY A 112 -4.45 -10.27 -7.74
CA GLY A 112 -3.42 -9.53 -8.49
C GLY A 112 -3.69 -8.03 -8.54
N GLU A 113 -4.93 -7.63 -8.84
CA GLU A 113 -5.31 -6.22 -8.82
C GLU A 113 -5.21 -5.60 -7.43
N LYS A 114 -5.64 -6.32 -6.38
CA LYS A 114 -5.51 -5.87 -4.97
C LYS A 114 -4.04 -5.69 -4.59
N THR A 115 -3.16 -6.62 -4.97
CA THR A 115 -1.72 -6.55 -4.77
C THR A 115 -1.13 -5.30 -5.45
N LEU A 116 -1.50 -5.03 -6.71
CA LEU A 116 -1.03 -3.86 -7.44
C LEU A 116 -1.48 -2.55 -6.78
N ARG A 117 -2.76 -2.44 -6.42
CA ARG A 117 -3.29 -1.25 -5.71
C ARG A 117 -2.61 -1.03 -4.36
N MET A 118 -2.37 -2.10 -3.61
CA MET A 118 -1.68 -2.01 -2.32
C MET A 118 -0.23 -1.58 -2.51
N ARG A 119 0.48 -2.09 -3.53
CA ARG A 119 1.85 -1.66 -3.87
C ARG A 119 1.91 -0.16 -4.16
N VAL A 120 1.03 0.36 -5.00
CA VAL A 120 0.95 1.81 -5.29
C VAL A 120 0.70 2.63 -4.02
N SER A 121 -0.15 2.12 -3.13
CA SER A 121 -0.46 2.78 -1.85
C SER A 121 0.75 2.81 -0.91
N VAL A 122 1.50 1.71 -0.82
CA VAL A 122 2.76 1.61 -0.06
C VAL A 122 3.78 2.61 -0.59
N GLU A 123 3.98 2.67 -1.91
CA GLU A 123 4.92 3.62 -2.54
C GLU A 123 4.54 5.08 -2.28
N ARG A 124 3.25 5.42 -2.40
CA ARG A 124 2.75 6.76 -2.10
C ARG A 124 2.95 7.12 -0.63
N ALA A 125 2.63 6.21 0.29
CA ALA A 125 2.84 6.42 1.72
C ALA A 125 4.32 6.61 2.06
N HIS A 126 5.21 5.82 1.44
CA HIS A 126 6.64 5.96 1.62
C HIS A 126 7.17 7.32 1.16
N ARG A 127 6.78 7.78 -0.05
CA ARG A 127 7.14 9.13 -0.53
C ARG A 127 6.62 10.22 0.40
N ARG A 128 5.38 10.08 0.88
CA ARG A 128 4.81 11.06 1.81
C ARG A 128 5.59 11.14 3.12
N ILE A 129 6.09 10.03 3.63
CA ILE A 129 6.94 10.02 4.83
C ILE A 129 8.27 10.75 4.56
N ILE A 130 8.87 10.56 3.38
CA ILE A 130 10.07 11.31 2.99
C ILE A 130 9.78 12.81 2.99
N ASP A 131 8.67 13.25 2.39
CA ASP A 131 8.28 14.67 2.36
C ASP A 131 8.06 15.23 3.78
N LEU A 132 7.40 14.47 4.67
CA LEU A 132 7.19 14.87 6.06
C LEU A 132 8.50 14.99 6.83
N ASN A 133 9.44 14.06 6.61
CA ASN A 133 10.76 14.10 7.21
C ASN A 133 11.56 15.31 6.73
N GLN A 134 11.49 15.68 5.46
CA GLN A 134 12.11 16.91 4.96
C GLN A 134 11.45 18.15 5.56
N GLY A 135 10.12 18.19 5.62
CA GLY A 135 9.39 19.27 6.29
C GLY A 135 9.77 19.43 7.77
N MET A 136 10.02 18.34 8.48
CA MET A 136 10.52 18.34 9.86
C MET A 136 11.89 18.99 9.98
N ILE A 137 12.82 18.64 9.08
CA ILE A 137 14.17 19.23 9.07
C ILE A 137 14.08 20.74 8.85
N SER A 138 13.29 21.19 7.87
CA SER A 138 13.08 22.62 7.60
C SER A 138 12.42 23.34 8.78
N ALA A 139 11.38 22.75 9.40
CA ALA A 139 10.72 23.35 10.55
C ALA A 139 11.67 23.54 11.74
N ARG A 140 12.53 22.55 12.00
CA ARG A 140 13.56 22.65 13.06
C ARG A 140 14.62 23.70 12.76
N ALA A 141 15.05 23.82 11.50
CA ALA A 141 16.01 24.84 11.10
C ALA A 141 15.45 26.26 11.30
N ILE A 142 14.20 26.49 10.88
CA ILE A 142 13.50 27.78 11.06
C ILE A 142 13.33 28.10 12.54
N ASP A 143 12.92 27.13 13.37
CA ASP A 143 12.79 27.32 14.82
C ASP A 143 14.15 27.66 15.48
N ALA A 144 15.23 27.00 15.06
CA ALA A 144 16.58 27.30 15.54
C ALA A 144 17.05 28.71 15.14
N GLU A 145 16.81 29.13 13.89
CA GLU A 145 17.11 30.48 13.40
C GLU A 145 16.35 31.54 14.20
N ARG A 146 15.03 31.38 14.36
CA ARG A 146 14.19 32.28 15.16
C ARG A 146 14.70 32.41 16.59
N LYS A 147 15.07 31.29 17.23
CA LYS A 147 15.65 31.29 18.58
C LYS A 147 16.98 32.06 18.63
N ALA A 148 17.86 31.86 17.65
CA ALA A 148 19.12 32.59 17.56
C ALA A 148 18.91 34.11 17.39
N GLN A 149 18.03 34.52 16.46
CA GLN A 149 17.67 35.93 16.26
C GLN A 149 17.07 36.55 17.52
N SER A 150 16.16 35.86 18.21
CA SER A 150 15.54 36.37 19.45
C SER A 150 16.57 36.62 20.57
N ARG A 151 17.61 35.78 20.66
CA ARG A 151 18.71 35.96 21.61
C ARG A 151 19.57 37.17 21.23
N LEU A 152 19.88 37.32 19.95
CA LEU A 152 20.66 38.44 19.43
C LEU A 152 19.96 39.79 19.66
N VAL A 153 18.65 39.88 19.39
CA VAL A 153 17.86 41.09 19.67
C VAL A 153 17.88 41.44 21.15
N ARG A 154 17.73 40.44 22.05
CA ARG A 154 17.81 40.66 23.50
C ARG A 154 19.18 41.15 23.95
N SER A 155 20.28 40.68 23.34
CA SER A 155 21.62 41.13 23.71
C SER A 155 21.93 42.57 23.27
N ILE A 156 21.35 43.04 22.16
CA ILE A 156 21.58 44.40 21.66
C ILE A 156 20.69 45.43 22.38
N GLY A 157 19.48 45.04 22.81
CA GLY A 157 18.57 45.92 23.55
C GLY A 157 18.92 46.16 25.04
N HIS A 158 20.07 45.66 25.52
CA HIS A 158 20.59 45.90 26.87
C HIS A 158 21.86 46.77 26.87
N SER A 159 22.12 47.49 25.76
CA SER A 159 23.17 48.50 25.64
C SER A 159 22.59 49.91 25.71
#